data_AF-A0A8J7JIW0-F1
#
_entry.id   AF-A0A8J7JIW0-F1
#
_cell.length_a   1.000
_cell.length_b   1.000
_cell.length_c   1.000
_cell.angle_alpha   90.00
_cell.angle_beta   90.00
_cell.angle_gamma   90.00
#
_symmetry.space_group_name_H-M   'P 1'
#
loop_
_entity.id
_entity.type
_entity.pdbx_description
1 polymer ?
#
loop_
_entity_poly.entity_id
_entity_poly.type
_entity_poly.pdbx_seq_one_letter_code
_entity_poly.pdbx_strand_id
1 'polypeptide(L)'
;MLDLAKLFPFPLDDFQHEAIDALDADKSVVVCAPTGSGKTLIGEYAIYRAIAHGKRVFYTTPLKALSNQKLRDFRDQFGYENVGLLTGDLSINRDAPIVVMTTEIFRNMLYGTRIGETGTTLQQVEAVVLDECHYMNDRQRGTVWEESIIYCPPEIQLLALSATVENSGQLTDWLQKVHGPTELIYSDFRPVPLQFHYCTGKRLVPLLDDAQKAINPQLKKQRKPQRQPGRRGGGRVSLPFVMGQLQERDMLPAIYFIFSRRGCDKSVDEVSHLSLVTDAEAQELKLRIDTFLAHNPDAGRAGQVGPLYRGIAAHHAGILPLWKGLVEELFQAGLIKVVFATETLAAGINMPARTTVIASLSKRTDSGHRLLTSSEFLQMAGRAGRRGMDEQGHVVTVESPFEGSREAVHLATSGADPLVSQFTPGYGMVLNLLQTHTLDEAKDLVERSFGQYLATLHLVPQQEEIDRLEGAIAHQQAQLAAFDEDLLAEYAKLKERLKEERRLLKTLQQQAAQVLAEDVGKTVPFAIAGTLLSLKGKHMPVSEPVAAVLVTKVQGSGQFPYLVCLTQTNQWCVVTATDVVGLHADIPRLQSVDTLAPPTDLP
;
A
#
# COMPACT_ATOMS: atom_id res chain seq x y z
N MET A 1 -15.00 15.81 32.23
CA MET A 1 -13.92 14.84 31.96
C MET A 1 -14.14 13.62 32.84
N LEU A 2 -14.16 12.44 32.23
CA LEU A 2 -14.33 11.18 32.95
C LEU A 2 -13.06 10.83 33.73
N ASP A 3 -13.22 10.17 34.86
CA ASP A 3 -12.09 9.71 35.69
C ASP A 3 -11.59 8.36 35.17
N LEU A 4 -10.57 8.39 34.30
CA LEU A 4 -10.04 7.19 33.64
C LEU A 4 -9.59 6.10 34.63
N ALA A 5 -9.04 6.49 35.78
CA ALA A 5 -8.58 5.54 36.79
C ALA A 5 -9.73 4.77 37.47
N LYS A 6 -10.95 5.34 37.48
CA LYS A 6 -12.15 4.63 37.94
C LYS A 6 -12.74 3.72 36.86
N LEU A 7 -12.66 4.12 35.60
CA LEU A 7 -13.21 3.36 34.48
C LEU A 7 -12.36 2.14 34.15
N PHE A 8 -11.04 2.30 34.19
CA PHE A 8 -10.08 1.26 33.84
C PHE A 8 -9.11 1.06 35.02
N PRO A 9 -9.30 0.01 35.85
CA PRO A 9 -8.48 -0.23 37.04
C PRO A 9 -7.12 -0.87 36.71
N PHE A 10 -6.49 -0.42 35.63
CA PHE A 10 -5.20 -0.89 35.12
C PHE A 10 -4.54 0.22 34.27
N PRO A 11 -3.21 0.21 34.12
CA PRO A 11 -2.52 1.22 33.32
C PRO A 11 -2.92 1.12 31.85
N LEU A 12 -3.17 2.27 31.23
CA LEU A 12 -3.42 2.38 29.79
C LEU A 12 -2.10 2.56 29.04
N ASP A 13 -2.07 2.07 27.81
CA ASP A 13 -0.94 2.25 26.88
C ASP A 13 -1.01 3.67 26.27
N ASP A 14 0.14 4.26 25.87
CA ASP A 14 0.20 5.66 25.38
C ASP A 14 -0.78 5.94 24.22
N PHE A 15 -0.88 5.02 23.26
CA PHE A 15 -1.81 5.15 22.13
C PHE A 15 -3.28 5.17 22.57
N GLN A 16 -3.63 4.55 23.71
CA GLN A 16 -4.98 4.59 24.25
C GLN A 16 -5.28 5.97 24.85
N HIS A 17 -4.29 6.59 25.51
CA HIS A 17 -4.39 7.97 25.99
C HIS A 17 -4.56 8.96 24.84
N GLU A 18 -3.72 8.88 23.80
CA GLU A 18 -3.81 9.76 22.63
C GLU A 18 -5.17 9.65 21.93
N ALA A 19 -5.71 8.44 21.81
CA ALA A 19 -7.04 8.23 21.23
C ALA A 19 -8.16 8.83 22.09
N ILE A 20 -8.06 8.72 23.42
CA ILE A 20 -9.01 9.32 24.36
C ILE A 20 -8.96 10.85 24.27
N ASP A 21 -7.76 11.43 24.24
CA ASP A 21 -7.57 12.88 24.14
C ASP A 21 -8.13 13.43 22.82
N ALA A 22 -7.92 12.73 21.71
CA ALA A 22 -8.50 13.10 20.41
C ALA A 22 -10.04 13.00 20.41
N LEU A 23 -10.61 11.97 21.06
CA LEU A 23 -12.05 11.84 21.23
C LEU A 23 -12.62 13.00 22.07
N ASP A 24 -11.97 13.34 23.18
CA ASP A 24 -12.37 14.43 24.07
C ASP A 24 -12.23 15.81 23.41
N ALA A 25 -11.37 15.94 22.41
CA ALA A 25 -11.23 17.12 21.55
C ALA A 25 -12.26 17.16 20.38
N ASP A 26 -13.29 16.32 20.42
CA ASP A 26 -14.36 16.23 19.41
C ASP A 26 -13.88 15.91 17.99
N LYS A 27 -12.75 15.22 17.85
CA LYS A 27 -12.25 14.72 16.55
C LYS A 27 -12.64 13.27 16.33
N SER A 28 -13.01 12.90 15.12
CA SER A 28 -13.07 11.49 14.73
C SER A 28 -11.68 10.86 14.87
N VAL A 29 -11.60 9.55 15.12
CA VAL A 29 -10.33 8.87 15.39
C VAL A 29 -10.21 7.59 14.58
N VAL A 30 -9.07 7.42 13.90
CA VAL A 30 -8.66 6.16 13.29
C VAL A 30 -7.58 5.53 14.17
N VAL A 31 -7.88 4.38 14.77
CA VAL A 31 -6.93 3.62 15.58
C VAL A 31 -6.41 2.44 14.77
N CYS A 32 -5.12 2.44 14.46
CA CYS A 32 -4.42 1.33 13.81
C CYS A 32 -3.42 0.69 14.78
N ALA A 33 -3.78 -0.47 15.31
CA ALA A 33 -2.90 -1.23 16.22
C ALA A 33 -3.06 -2.75 16.05
N PRO A 34 -2.06 -3.58 16.39
CA PRO A 34 -2.15 -5.04 16.28
C PRO A 34 -3.34 -5.64 17.03
N THR A 35 -3.80 -6.81 16.57
CA THR A 35 -4.80 -7.60 17.30
C THR A 35 -4.21 -8.06 18.64
N GLY A 36 -4.98 -7.87 19.72
CA GLY A 36 -4.51 -8.12 21.09
C GLY A 36 -3.89 -6.90 21.79
N SER A 37 -3.72 -5.75 21.12
CA SER A 37 -3.17 -4.54 21.76
C SER A 37 -4.17 -3.78 22.64
N GLY A 38 -5.44 -4.19 22.72
CA GLY A 38 -6.43 -3.56 23.60
C GLY A 38 -7.22 -2.41 22.98
N LYS A 39 -7.36 -2.37 21.64
CA LYS A 39 -8.16 -1.36 20.90
C LYS A 39 -9.61 -1.22 21.40
N THR A 40 -10.22 -2.34 21.83
CA THR A 40 -11.60 -2.36 22.35
C THR A 40 -11.83 -1.34 23.46
N LEU A 41 -10.81 -1.09 24.28
CA LEU A 41 -10.89 -0.14 25.39
C LEU A 41 -11.29 1.27 24.94
N ILE A 42 -10.81 1.70 23.77
CA ILE A 42 -11.13 3.02 23.22
C ILE A 42 -12.61 3.07 22.81
N GLY A 43 -13.15 1.96 22.31
CA GLY A 43 -14.58 1.80 22.05
C GLY A 43 -15.42 1.81 23.33
N GLU A 44 -14.94 1.18 24.40
CA GLU A 44 -15.58 1.24 25.73
C GLU A 44 -15.56 2.66 26.31
N TYR A 45 -14.47 3.41 26.10
CA TYR A 45 -14.40 4.82 26.49
C TYR A 45 -15.45 5.67 25.77
N ALA A 46 -15.59 5.50 24.46
CA ALA A 46 -16.63 6.19 23.68
C ALA A 46 -18.04 5.89 24.22
N ILE A 47 -18.27 4.67 24.72
CA ILE A 47 -19.52 4.29 25.39
C ILE A 47 -19.70 5.06 26.71
N TYR A 48 -18.69 5.04 27.59
CA TYR A 48 -18.76 5.78 28.86
C TYR A 48 -18.99 7.28 28.66
N ARG A 49 -18.32 7.88 27.66
CA ARG A 49 -18.45 9.30 27.30
C ARG A 49 -19.88 9.63 26.87
N ALA A 50 -20.44 8.86 25.95
CA ALA A 50 -21.82 9.07 25.48
C ALA A 50 -22.85 8.93 26.61
N ILE A 51 -22.71 7.91 27.48
CA ILE A 51 -23.61 7.72 28.62
C ILE A 51 -23.52 8.90 29.59
N ALA A 52 -22.31 9.38 29.89
CA ALA A 52 -22.12 10.53 30.78
C ALA A 52 -22.75 11.82 30.24
N HIS A 53 -22.85 11.96 28.91
CA HIS A 53 -23.54 13.07 28.25
C HIS A 53 -25.05 12.83 28.06
N GLY A 54 -25.60 11.68 28.48
CA GLY A 54 -26.99 11.32 28.24
C GLY A 54 -27.31 11.11 26.76
N LYS A 55 -26.30 10.70 25.98
CA LYS A 55 -26.34 10.45 24.54
C LYS A 55 -26.27 8.95 24.26
N ARG A 56 -26.40 8.61 22.98
CA ARG A 56 -26.37 7.24 22.46
C ARG A 56 -25.07 6.98 21.72
N VAL A 57 -24.67 5.72 21.69
CA VAL A 57 -23.50 5.22 20.97
C VAL A 57 -23.86 3.99 20.17
N PHE A 58 -23.43 3.94 18.92
CA PHE A 58 -23.59 2.76 18.08
C PHE A 58 -22.27 2.03 17.95
N TYR A 59 -22.26 0.74 18.30
CA TYR A 59 -21.09 -0.11 18.16
C TYR A 59 -21.31 -1.06 16.98
N THR A 60 -20.66 -0.78 15.86
CA THR A 60 -20.81 -1.57 14.63
C THR A 60 -19.71 -2.62 14.52
N THR A 61 -20.07 -3.79 14.00
CA THR A 61 -19.15 -4.92 13.82
C THR A 61 -19.36 -5.58 12.46
N PRO A 62 -18.31 -6.12 11.83
CA PRO A 62 -18.45 -6.83 10.56
C PRO A 62 -19.24 -8.13 10.70
N LEU A 63 -19.31 -8.79 11.85
CA LEU A 63 -19.87 -10.14 11.92
C LEU A 63 -20.96 -10.22 12.98
N LYS A 64 -22.08 -10.86 12.63
CA LYS A 64 -23.16 -11.14 13.59
C LYS A 64 -22.67 -11.86 14.84
N ALA A 65 -21.72 -12.78 14.70
CA ALA A 65 -21.13 -13.48 15.83
C ALA A 65 -20.42 -12.51 16.78
N LEU A 66 -19.68 -11.54 16.23
CA LEU A 66 -19.04 -10.49 16.99
C LEU A 66 -20.06 -9.53 17.62
N SER A 67 -21.13 -9.17 16.90
CA SER A 67 -22.22 -8.35 17.45
C SER A 67 -22.86 -9.03 18.68
N ASN A 68 -23.14 -10.33 18.59
CA ASN A 68 -23.70 -11.09 19.70
C ASN A 68 -22.73 -11.23 20.88
N GLN A 69 -21.43 -11.31 20.61
CA GLN A 69 -20.42 -11.29 21.65
C GLN A 69 -20.38 -9.94 22.36
N LYS A 70 -20.25 -8.84 21.62
CA LYS A 70 -20.25 -7.48 22.17
C LYS A 70 -21.53 -7.17 22.94
N LEU A 71 -22.68 -7.69 22.50
CA LEU A 71 -23.92 -7.61 23.27
C LEU A 71 -23.77 -8.22 24.67
N ARG A 72 -23.16 -9.41 24.79
CA ARG A 72 -22.97 -10.06 26.09
C ARG A 72 -21.98 -9.26 26.94
N ASP A 73 -20.80 -8.99 26.38
CA ASP A 73 -19.73 -8.27 27.07
C ASP A 73 -20.21 -6.91 27.60
N PHE A 74 -20.94 -6.14 26.78
CA PHE A 74 -21.48 -4.84 27.19
C PHE A 74 -22.66 -4.96 28.14
N ARG A 75 -23.47 -6.02 28.11
CA ARG A 75 -24.53 -6.21 29.12
C ARG A 75 -23.97 -6.51 30.48
N ASP A 76 -22.92 -7.33 30.53
CA ASP A 76 -22.22 -7.65 31.78
C ASP A 76 -21.59 -6.38 32.39
N GLN A 77 -21.13 -5.45 31.56
CA GLN A 77 -20.49 -4.20 31.98
C GLN A 77 -21.46 -3.04 32.26
N PHE A 78 -22.45 -2.82 31.39
CA PHE A 78 -23.31 -1.63 31.39
C PHE A 78 -24.76 -1.93 31.80
N GLY A 79 -25.13 -3.18 32.03
CA GLY A 79 -26.49 -3.59 32.40
C GLY A 79 -27.35 -3.99 31.20
N TYR A 80 -28.32 -4.88 31.45
CA TYR A 80 -29.13 -5.50 30.40
C TYR A 80 -30.04 -4.49 29.67
N GLU A 81 -30.58 -3.55 30.42
CA GLU A 81 -31.49 -2.49 29.99
C GLU A 81 -30.82 -1.39 29.18
N ASN A 82 -29.49 -1.23 29.30
CA ASN A 82 -28.75 -0.17 28.62
C ASN A 82 -28.17 -0.60 27.27
N VAL A 83 -28.27 -1.90 26.92
CA VAL A 83 -27.65 -2.45 25.71
C VAL A 83 -28.66 -3.17 24.83
N GLY A 84 -28.75 -2.69 23.59
CA GLY A 84 -29.52 -3.25 22.49
C GLY A 84 -28.67 -3.95 21.44
N LEU A 85 -29.33 -4.74 20.60
CA LEU A 85 -28.75 -5.42 19.45
C LEU A 85 -29.65 -5.23 18.23
N LEU A 86 -29.08 -4.78 17.11
CA LEU A 86 -29.74 -4.75 15.81
C LEU A 86 -28.91 -5.52 14.78
N THR A 87 -29.39 -6.68 14.38
CA THR A 87 -28.88 -7.46 13.24
C THR A 87 -30.00 -7.65 12.22
N GLY A 88 -29.67 -8.14 11.02
CA GLY A 88 -30.70 -8.38 9.97
C GLY A 88 -31.78 -9.41 10.34
N ASP A 89 -31.59 -10.15 11.43
CA ASP A 89 -32.45 -11.23 11.91
C ASP A 89 -33.00 -11.02 13.33
N LEU A 90 -32.38 -10.15 14.13
CA LEU A 90 -32.74 -9.97 15.54
C LEU A 90 -32.70 -8.49 15.90
N SER A 91 -33.76 -8.03 16.59
CA SER A 91 -33.87 -6.68 17.13
C SER A 91 -34.20 -6.79 18.61
N ILE A 92 -33.30 -6.31 19.46
CA ILE A 92 -33.46 -6.31 20.91
C ILE A 92 -33.18 -4.89 21.40
N ASN A 93 -34.09 -4.34 22.22
CA ASN A 93 -33.93 -3.06 22.92
C ASN A 93 -33.37 -1.94 22.01
N ARG A 94 -34.10 -1.62 20.93
CA ARG A 94 -33.66 -0.67 19.89
C ARG A 94 -33.35 0.73 20.42
N ASP A 95 -34.05 1.14 21.46
CA ASP A 95 -33.97 2.49 22.04
C ASP A 95 -32.92 2.58 23.16
N ALA A 96 -32.13 1.52 23.36
CA ALA A 96 -31.03 1.51 24.31
C ALA A 96 -30.02 2.64 24.03
N PRO A 97 -29.36 3.17 25.08
CA PRO A 97 -28.27 4.12 24.94
C PRO A 97 -27.07 3.51 24.22
N ILE A 98 -26.79 2.21 24.41
CA ILE A 98 -25.77 1.47 23.68
C ILE A 98 -26.48 0.53 22.69
N VAL A 99 -26.21 0.67 21.39
CA VAL A 99 -26.75 -0.25 20.39
C VAL A 99 -25.62 -0.92 19.62
N VAL A 100 -25.49 -2.22 19.82
CA VAL A 100 -24.58 -3.05 19.02
C VAL A 100 -25.28 -3.42 17.72
N MET A 101 -24.61 -3.31 16.57
CA MET A 101 -25.22 -3.69 15.29
C MET A 101 -24.20 -4.20 14.28
N THR A 102 -24.67 -4.78 13.18
CA THR A 102 -23.80 -5.03 12.02
C THR A 102 -23.67 -3.76 11.17
N THR A 103 -22.53 -3.60 10.49
CA THR A 103 -22.28 -2.43 9.64
C THR A 103 -23.37 -2.23 8.57
N GLU A 104 -23.94 -3.31 8.03
CA GLU A 104 -25.06 -3.23 7.08
C GLU A 104 -26.31 -2.58 7.68
N ILE A 105 -26.60 -2.83 8.95
CA ILE A 105 -27.78 -2.26 9.60
C ILE A 105 -27.58 -0.77 9.83
N PHE A 106 -26.38 -0.37 10.27
CA PHE A 106 -26.02 1.04 10.38
C PHE A 106 -26.15 1.76 9.02
N ARG A 107 -25.55 1.19 7.97
CA ARG A 107 -25.66 1.70 6.60
C ARG A 107 -27.11 1.84 6.12
N ASN A 108 -27.96 0.86 6.42
CA ASN A 108 -29.38 0.92 6.04
C ASN A 108 -30.13 2.01 6.80
N MET A 109 -29.75 2.30 8.06
CA MET A 109 -30.31 3.42 8.81
C MET A 109 -29.96 4.77 8.18
N LEU A 110 -28.74 4.89 7.60
CA LEU A 110 -28.30 6.09 6.90
C LEU A 110 -29.04 6.32 5.58
N TYR A 111 -29.40 5.26 4.83
CA TYR A 111 -30.23 5.42 3.63
C TYR A 111 -31.65 5.92 3.91
N GLY A 112 -32.18 5.62 5.11
CA GLY A 112 -33.50 6.10 5.54
C GLY A 112 -33.52 7.54 6.02
N THR A 113 -32.37 8.20 6.12
CA THR A 113 -32.23 9.61 6.46
C THR A 113 -31.88 10.41 5.22
N ARG A 114 -32.65 11.46 4.90
CA ARG A 114 -32.19 12.46 3.92
C ARG A 114 -30.89 13.07 4.45
N ILE A 115 -29.91 13.28 3.58
CA ILE A 115 -28.65 13.92 3.99
C ILE A 115 -28.96 15.27 4.66
N GLY A 116 -28.50 15.45 5.90
CA GLY A 116 -28.76 16.65 6.70
C GLY A 116 -30.05 16.65 7.53
N GLU A 117 -30.93 15.66 7.38
CA GLU A 117 -32.05 15.44 8.31
C GLU A 117 -31.71 14.24 9.22
N THR A 118 -31.46 14.50 10.51
CA THR A 118 -31.43 13.43 11.52
C THR A 118 -32.81 12.79 11.59
N GLY A 119 -33.04 11.72 10.80
CA GLY A 119 -34.21 10.87 11.00
C GLY A 119 -34.21 10.39 12.44
N THR A 120 -35.40 10.15 12.99
CA THR A 120 -35.62 9.83 14.40
C THR A 120 -34.69 8.74 14.94
N THR A 121 -34.21 7.85 14.06
CA THR A 121 -33.30 6.75 14.40
C THR A 121 -31.89 7.17 14.82
N LEU A 122 -31.35 8.28 14.29
CA LEU A 122 -29.99 8.79 14.62
C LEU A 122 -30.01 9.90 15.67
N GLN A 123 -31.18 10.23 16.21
CA GLN A 123 -31.30 11.27 17.23
C GLN A 123 -30.47 10.91 18.47
N GLN A 124 -29.77 11.91 18.98
CA GLN A 124 -28.94 11.83 20.19
C GLN A 124 -27.76 10.86 20.11
N VAL A 125 -27.38 10.37 18.93
CA VAL A 125 -26.16 9.60 18.75
C VAL A 125 -24.96 10.55 18.79
N GLU A 126 -24.03 10.31 19.71
CA GLU A 126 -22.79 11.09 19.85
C GLU A 126 -21.66 10.49 19.02
N ALA A 127 -21.51 9.16 19.06
CA ALA A 127 -20.43 8.47 18.38
C ALA A 127 -20.86 7.14 17.76
N VAL A 128 -20.16 6.76 16.69
CA VAL A 128 -20.27 5.45 16.06
C VAL A 128 -18.89 4.79 16.06
N VAL A 129 -18.81 3.61 16.66
CA VAL A 129 -17.61 2.77 16.64
C VAL A 129 -17.68 1.85 15.42
N LEU A 130 -16.71 1.97 14.52
CA LEU A 130 -16.49 1.11 13.36
C LEU A 130 -15.42 0.07 13.74
N ASP A 131 -15.85 -1.04 14.34
CA ASP A 131 -14.93 -2.11 14.74
C ASP A 131 -14.43 -2.90 13.53
N GLU A 132 -13.19 -3.38 13.62
CA GLU A 132 -12.49 -4.12 12.57
C GLU A 132 -12.55 -3.41 11.19
N CYS A 133 -12.28 -2.09 11.14
CA CYS A 133 -12.44 -1.24 9.95
C CYS A 133 -11.65 -1.71 8.71
N HIS A 134 -10.58 -2.48 8.88
CA HIS A 134 -9.86 -3.13 7.78
C HIS A 134 -10.70 -4.17 7.00
N TYR A 135 -11.88 -4.54 7.48
CA TYR A 135 -12.88 -5.28 6.69
C TYR A 135 -13.36 -4.52 5.44
N MET A 136 -13.02 -3.24 5.30
CA MET A 136 -13.17 -2.49 4.05
C MET A 136 -12.47 -3.18 2.85
N ASN A 137 -11.44 -4.00 3.08
CA ASN A 137 -10.80 -4.82 2.04
C ASN A 137 -11.63 -6.04 1.58
N ASP A 138 -12.75 -6.35 2.24
CA ASP A 138 -13.61 -7.47 1.86
C ASP A 138 -14.32 -7.16 0.53
N ARG A 139 -14.12 -8.03 -0.47
CA ARG A 139 -14.65 -7.83 -1.83
C ARG A 139 -16.18 -7.77 -1.93
N GLN A 140 -16.89 -8.40 -1.00
CA GLN A 140 -18.35 -8.48 -1.04
C GLN A 140 -19.00 -7.43 -0.16
N ARG A 141 -18.32 -7.04 0.92
CA ARG A 141 -18.91 -6.24 1.99
C ARG A 141 -18.24 -4.89 2.18
N GLY A 142 -17.03 -4.69 1.67
CA GLY A 142 -16.23 -3.48 1.88
C GLY A 142 -16.92 -2.18 1.46
N THR A 143 -17.77 -2.21 0.42
CA THR A 143 -18.59 -1.05 0.00
C THR A 143 -19.45 -0.50 1.15
N VAL A 144 -19.93 -1.36 2.05
CA VAL A 144 -20.79 -0.96 3.18
C VAL A 144 -20.04 -0.04 4.16
N TRP A 145 -18.72 -0.22 4.33
CA TRP A 145 -17.89 0.60 5.20
C TRP A 145 -17.73 1.99 4.61
N GLU A 146 -17.40 2.06 3.32
CA GLU A 146 -17.26 3.33 2.61
C GLU A 146 -18.56 4.12 2.63
N GLU A 147 -19.68 3.49 2.29
CA GLU A 147 -21.02 4.09 2.36
C GLU A 147 -21.33 4.59 3.79
N SER A 148 -21.05 3.77 4.81
CA SER A 148 -21.32 4.14 6.20
C SER A 148 -20.57 5.41 6.64
N ILE A 149 -19.34 5.58 6.17
CA ILE A 149 -18.50 6.74 6.50
C ILE A 149 -18.97 7.97 5.73
N ILE A 150 -19.22 7.82 4.42
CA ILE A 150 -19.64 8.93 3.55
C ILE A 150 -21.01 9.49 3.98
N TYR A 151 -21.95 8.62 4.36
CA TYR A 151 -23.30 9.05 4.73
C TYR A 151 -23.45 9.41 6.20
N CYS A 152 -22.45 9.12 7.04
CA CYS A 152 -22.53 9.47 8.45
C CYS A 152 -22.66 11.00 8.62
N PRO A 153 -23.65 11.50 9.36
CA PRO A 153 -23.74 12.91 9.67
C PRO A 153 -22.45 13.44 10.32
N PRO A 154 -21.98 14.66 9.97
CA PRO A 154 -20.74 15.21 10.49
C PRO A 154 -20.80 15.51 11.99
N GLU A 155 -22.00 15.63 12.58
CA GLU A 155 -22.18 15.83 14.02
C GLU A 155 -21.94 14.56 14.84
N ILE A 156 -21.91 13.38 14.19
CA ILE A 156 -21.65 12.10 14.84
C ILE A 156 -20.18 11.76 14.69
N GLN A 157 -19.47 11.63 15.81
CA GLN A 157 -18.04 11.32 15.84
C GLN A 157 -17.79 9.86 15.40
N LEU A 158 -16.83 9.65 14.51
CA LEU A 158 -16.44 8.30 14.05
C LEU A 158 -15.22 7.81 14.83
N LEU A 159 -15.31 6.60 15.39
CA LEU A 159 -14.17 5.87 15.95
C LEU A 159 -13.92 4.61 15.13
N ALA A 160 -12.93 4.64 14.24
CA ALA A 160 -12.54 3.49 13.42
C ALA A 160 -11.44 2.66 14.09
N LEU A 161 -11.78 1.45 14.55
CA LEU A 161 -10.82 0.53 15.16
C LEU A 161 -10.33 -0.46 14.12
N SER A 162 -9.03 -0.49 13.85
CA SER A 162 -8.45 -1.36 12.82
C SER A 162 -7.22 -2.11 13.31
N ALA A 163 -7.00 -3.31 12.75
CA ALA A 163 -5.68 -3.91 12.71
C ALA A 163 -4.72 -2.99 11.93
N THR A 164 -3.42 -3.22 12.08
CA THR A 164 -2.39 -2.51 11.31
C THR A 164 -2.65 -2.65 9.81
N VAL A 165 -2.62 -1.52 9.10
CA VAL A 165 -2.76 -1.41 7.64
C VAL A 165 -1.69 -0.45 7.14
N GLU A 166 -1.16 -0.69 5.93
CA GLU A 166 -0.01 0.06 5.41
C GLU A 166 -0.34 1.55 5.19
N ASN A 167 -1.52 1.85 4.64
CA ASN A 167 -1.94 3.19 4.25
C ASN A 167 -2.98 3.80 5.20
N SER A 168 -2.78 3.62 6.51
CA SER A 168 -3.63 4.21 7.57
C SER A 168 -3.72 5.74 7.49
N GLY A 169 -2.63 6.41 7.09
CA GLY A 169 -2.63 7.85 6.81
C GLY A 169 -3.62 8.22 5.69
N GLN A 170 -3.60 7.48 4.58
CA GLN A 170 -4.52 7.72 3.45
C GLN A 170 -5.99 7.51 3.85
N LEU A 171 -6.28 6.50 4.69
CA LEU A 171 -7.61 6.31 5.25
C LEU A 171 -8.04 7.52 6.09
N THR A 172 -7.16 8.00 6.97
CA THR A 172 -7.42 9.13 7.86
C THR A 172 -7.67 10.42 7.08
N ASP A 173 -6.82 10.71 6.09
CA ASP A 173 -6.96 11.86 5.20
C ASP A 173 -8.28 11.82 4.42
N TRP A 174 -8.69 10.63 3.97
CA TRP A 174 -9.97 10.45 3.30
C TRP A 174 -11.16 10.69 4.24
N LEU A 175 -11.16 10.10 5.45
CA LEU A 175 -12.16 10.38 6.49
C LEU A 175 -12.25 11.88 6.78
N GLN A 176 -11.09 12.55 6.85
CA GLN A 176 -11.03 13.98 7.08
C GLN A 176 -11.73 14.79 5.99
N LYS A 177 -11.60 14.38 4.73
CA LYS A 177 -12.22 15.05 3.58
C LYS A 177 -13.72 14.79 3.49
N VAL A 178 -14.18 13.58 3.81
CA VAL A 178 -15.59 13.19 3.58
C VAL A 178 -16.50 13.38 4.79
N HIS A 179 -15.97 13.36 6.01
CA HIS A 179 -16.76 13.40 7.25
C HIS A 179 -16.43 14.62 8.12
N GLY A 180 -15.15 14.86 8.43
CA GLY A 180 -14.74 15.98 9.28
C GLY A 180 -13.42 15.75 10.01
N PRO A 181 -13.01 16.64 10.94
CA PRO A 181 -11.72 16.56 11.64
C PRO A 181 -11.43 15.16 12.18
N THR A 182 -10.36 14.53 11.72
CA THR A 182 -10.03 13.14 12.04
C THR A 182 -8.55 13.02 12.40
N GLU A 183 -8.24 12.26 13.45
CA GLU A 183 -6.87 12.03 13.93
C GLU A 183 -6.46 10.56 13.78
N LEU A 184 -5.24 10.31 13.32
CA LEU A 184 -4.66 8.98 13.22
C LEU A 184 -3.88 8.65 14.49
N ILE A 185 -4.28 7.57 15.14
CA ILE A 185 -3.55 6.97 16.26
C ILE A 185 -2.97 5.64 15.79
N TYR A 186 -1.66 5.61 15.62
CA TYR A 186 -0.94 4.44 15.13
C TYR A 186 -0.06 3.84 16.22
N SER A 187 -0.11 2.53 16.38
CA SER A 187 0.82 1.78 17.22
C SER A 187 1.22 0.49 16.53
N ASP A 188 2.51 0.16 16.53
CA ASP A 188 3.04 -1.15 16.15
C ASP A 188 3.28 -2.05 17.38
N PHE A 189 3.02 -1.53 18.59
CA PHE A 189 3.28 -2.24 19.83
C PHE A 189 2.28 -3.39 20.03
N ARG A 190 2.84 -4.57 20.30
CA ARG A 190 2.10 -5.77 20.69
C ARG A 190 2.49 -6.17 22.12
N PRO A 191 1.56 -6.15 23.10
CA PRO A 191 1.87 -6.44 24.50
C PRO A 191 2.48 -7.82 24.74
N VAL A 192 2.09 -8.81 23.94
CA VAL A 192 2.68 -10.16 23.97
C VAL A 192 3.43 -10.36 22.65
N PRO A 193 4.76 -10.51 22.63
CA PRO A 193 5.50 -10.73 21.38
C PRO A 193 5.17 -12.10 20.76
N LEU A 194 5.29 -12.20 19.44
CA LEU A 194 5.06 -13.45 18.69
C LEU A 194 6.38 -14.18 18.42
N GLN A 195 6.38 -15.49 18.63
CA GLN A 195 7.41 -16.39 18.16
C GLN A 195 6.89 -17.27 17.03
N PHE A 196 7.57 -17.22 15.89
CA PHE A 196 7.21 -18.03 14.73
C PHE A 196 7.96 -19.36 14.70
N HIS A 197 7.21 -20.44 14.49
CA HIS A 197 7.69 -21.82 14.43
C HIS A 197 7.21 -22.48 13.13
N TYR A 198 7.98 -23.45 12.67
CA TYR A 198 7.67 -24.27 11.51
C TYR A 198 7.64 -25.75 11.92
N CYS A 199 6.50 -26.39 11.72
CA CYS A 199 6.32 -27.81 12.01
C CYS A 199 6.57 -28.64 10.75
N THR A 200 7.70 -29.35 10.74
CA THR A 200 8.01 -30.37 9.73
C THR A 200 7.45 -31.71 10.16
N GLY A 201 7.39 -32.69 9.26
CA GLY A 201 6.96 -34.06 9.60
C GLY A 201 7.78 -34.79 10.67
N LYS A 202 8.86 -34.19 11.19
CA LYS A 202 9.76 -34.81 12.19
C LYS A 202 9.99 -33.97 13.44
N ARG A 203 9.77 -32.65 13.39
CA ARG A 203 10.12 -31.71 14.47
C ARG A 203 9.46 -30.36 14.29
N LEU A 204 9.24 -29.68 15.41
CA LEU A 204 8.88 -28.26 15.50
C LEU A 204 10.16 -27.43 15.73
N VAL A 205 10.46 -26.49 14.85
CA VAL A 205 11.66 -25.63 14.91
C VAL A 205 11.30 -24.15 14.78
N PRO A 206 12.07 -23.21 15.34
CA PRO A 206 11.87 -21.79 15.07
C PRO A 206 11.92 -21.50 13.55
N LEU A 207 10.98 -20.69 13.07
CA LEU A 207 10.87 -20.32 11.67
C LEU A 207 11.95 -19.30 11.26
N LEU A 208 12.17 -18.32 12.14
CA LEU A 208 13.11 -17.23 11.95
C LEU A 208 14.42 -17.50 12.71
N ASP A 209 15.45 -16.72 12.38
CA ASP A 209 16.71 -16.65 13.11
C ASP A 209 16.56 -15.87 14.42
N ASP A 210 17.63 -15.83 15.23
CA ASP A 210 17.62 -15.16 16.54
C ASP A 210 17.36 -13.65 16.41
N ALA A 211 17.63 -13.06 15.24
CA ALA A 211 17.34 -11.67 14.92
C ALA A 211 15.89 -11.43 14.44
N GLN A 212 15.06 -12.47 14.30
CA GLN A 212 13.69 -12.43 13.78
C GLN A 212 13.57 -11.78 12.39
N LYS A 213 14.61 -11.86 11.55
CA LYS A 213 14.67 -11.17 10.24
C LYS A 213 14.80 -12.12 9.06
N ALA A 214 15.41 -13.28 9.25
CA ALA A 214 15.66 -14.21 8.16
C ALA A 214 15.25 -15.63 8.52
N ILE A 215 15.14 -16.48 7.49
CA ILE A 215 14.83 -17.91 7.68
C ILE A 215 15.89 -18.61 8.54
N ASN A 216 15.42 -19.42 9.48
CA ASN A 216 16.29 -20.23 10.34
C ASN A 216 17.21 -21.14 9.49
N PRO A 217 18.53 -21.19 9.73
CA PRO A 217 19.46 -22.04 8.99
C PRO A 217 19.10 -23.53 9.01
N GLN A 218 18.43 -24.01 10.05
CA GLN A 218 17.97 -25.40 10.16
C GLN A 218 16.90 -25.76 9.11
N LEU A 219 16.22 -24.76 8.55
CA LEU A 219 15.19 -24.89 7.52
C LEU A 219 15.75 -24.70 6.09
N LYS A 220 16.92 -24.06 5.93
CA LYS A 220 17.56 -23.83 4.61
C LYS A 220 18.00 -25.12 3.90
N LYS A 221 18.21 -26.22 4.64
CA LYS A 221 18.81 -27.48 4.13
C LYS A 221 17.80 -28.50 3.56
N GLN A 222 16.49 -28.21 3.56
CA GLN A 222 15.50 -29.14 3.00
C GLN A 222 15.35 -28.94 1.49
N ARG A 223 15.93 -29.88 0.71
CA ARG A 223 15.69 -29.99 -0.73
C ARG A 223 14.20 -30.20 -1.00
N LYS A 224 13.64 -29.50 -2.01
CA LYS A 224 12.30 -29.80 -2.54
C LYS A 224 12.20 -31.32 -2.80
N PRO A 225 11.17 -32.02 -2.29
CA PRO A 225 11.01 -33.44 -2.58
C PRO A 225 10.87 -33.62 -4.10
N GLN A 226 11.74 -34.43 -4.69
CA GLN A 226 11.58 -34.88 -6.07
C GLN A 226 10.23 -35.59 -6.19
N ARG A 227 9.32 -35.04 -6.99
CA ARG A 227 8.03 -35.66 -7.31
C ARG A 227 8.28 -37.03 -7.97
N GLN A 228 8.08 -38.11 -7.24
CA GLN A 228 7.86 -39.43 -7.85
C GLN A 228 6.40 -39.50 -8.35
N PRO A 229 6.16 -39.70 -9.65
CA PRO A 229 4.81 -39.89 -10.18
C PRO A 229 4.24 -41.21 -9.64
N GLY A 230 3.18 -41.17 -8.84
CA GLY A 230 2.45 -42.37 -8.41
C GLY A 230 2.11 -42.48 -6.91
N ARG A 231 2.79 -41.75 -6.02
CA ARG A 231 2.46 -41.74 -4.58
C ARG A 231 1.46 -40.62 -4.24
N ARG A 232 0.16 -40.91 -4.37
CA ARG A 232 -0.90 -40.09 -3.75
C ARG A 232 -0.91 -40.38 -2.24
N GLY A 233 -0.06 -39.73 -1.45
CA GLY A 233 -0.16 -39.83 0.02
C GLY A 233 1.06 -39.47 0.87
N GLY A 234 2.21 -39.11 0.30
CA GLY A 234 3.41 -38.78 1.09
C GLY A 234 3.62 -37.27 1.24
N GLY A 235 3.44 -36.72 2.44
CA GLY A 235 3.88 -35.34 2.75
C GLY A 235 3.01 -34.51 3.68
N ARG A 236 1.95 -35.06 4.31
CA ARG A 236 1.22 -34.33 5.35
C ARG A 236 1.77 -34.67 6.73
N VAL A 237 2.09 -33.63 7.50
CA VAL A 237 2.39 -33.76 8.93
C VAL A 237 1.16 -34.32 9.65
N SER A 238 1.35 -35.33 10.49
CA SER A 238 0.27 -35.97 11.24
C SER A 238 -0.25 -35.04 12.33
N LEU A 239 -1.58 -34.91 12.48
CA LEU A 239 -2.19 -34.06 13.51
C LEU A 239 -1.81 -34.50 14.93
N PRO A 240 -1.89 -35.79 15.31
CA PRO A 240 -1.37 -36.27 16.58
C PRO A 240 0.07 -35.86 16.88
N PHE A 241 0.95 -35.84 15.87
CA PHE A 241 2.33 -35.38 16.04
C PHE A 241 2.40 -33.89 16.39
N VAL A 242 1.65 -33.05 15.68
CA VAL A 242 1.60 -31.61 15.99
C VAL A 242 1.06 -31.40 17.41
N MET A 243 -0.03 -32.06 17.78
CA MET A 243 -0.63 -31.95 19.12
C MET A 243 0.33 -32.39 20.22
N GLY A 244 1.03 -33.51 20.03
CA GLY A 244 2.07 -33.98 20.95
C GLY A 244 3.20 -32.97 21.13
N GLN A 245 3.70 -32.37 20.04
CA GLN A 245 4.72 -31.32 20.12
C GLN A 245 4.23 -30.07 20.86
N LEU A 246 2.96 -29.68 20.69
CA LEU A 246 2.40 -28.53 21.42
C LEU A 246 2.24 -28.85 22.92
N GLN A 247 1.77 -30.04 23.26
CA GLN A 247 1.59 -30.46 24.65
C GLN A 247 2.92 -30.61 25.39
N GLU A 248 3.91 -31.26 24.78
CA GLU A 248 5.25 -31.46 25.36
C GLU A 248 5.98 -30.14 25.64
N ARG A 249 5.66 -29.07 24.90
CA ARG A 249 6.29 -27.75 25.02
C ARG A 249 5.44 -26.71 25.76
N ASP A 250 4.36 -27.13 26.42
CA ASP A 250 3.43 -26.24 27.12
C ASP A 250 2.87 -25.10 26.23
N MET A 251 2.55 -25.45 24.98
CA MET A 251 2.04 -24.51 23.97
C MET A 251 0.51 -24.55 23.85
N LEU A 252 -0.21 -25.19 24.77
CA LEU A 252 -1.67 -25.23 24.81
C LEU A 252 -2.21 -24.12 25.75
N PRO A 253 -3.41 -23.57 25.52
CA PRO A 253 -4.37 -23.92 24.48
C PRO A 253 -3.99 -23.38 23.09
N ALA A 254 -4.46 -24.06 22.04
CA ALA A 254 -4.15 -23.72 20.65
C ALA A 254 -5.39 -23.59 19.77
N ILE A 255 -5.36 -22.61 18.85
CA ILE A 255 -6.31 -22.51 17.73
C ILE A 255 -5.64 -23.06 16.48
N TYR A 256 -6.24 -24.07 15.86
CA TYR A 256 -5.72 -24.73 14.67
C TYR A 256 -6.55 -24.33 13.44
N PHE A 257 -6.03 -23.41 12.63
CA PHE A 257 -6.73 -22.86 11.48
C PHE A 257 -6.71 -23.81 10.27
N ILE A 258 -7.91 -24.14 9.79
CA ILE A 258 -8.17 -24.97 8.60
C ILE A 258 -9.22 -24.27 7.72
N PHE A 259 -8.91 -24.03 6.44
CA PHE A 259 -9.79 -23.30 5.51
C PHE A 259 -11.00 -24.10 5.00
N SER A 260 -11.43 -25.14 5.70
CA SER A 260 -12.60 -25.95 5.31
C SER A 260 -13.34 -26.46 6.54
N ARG A 261 -14.67 -26.29 6.54
CA ARG A 261 -15.58 -26.80 7.59
C ARG A 261 -15.42 -28.32 7.75
N ARG A 262 -15.52 -29.04 6.62
CA ARG A 262 -15.28 -30.49 6.56
C ARG A 262 -13.86 -30.87 6.98
N GLY A 263 -12.89 -29.96 6.79
CA GLY A 263 -11.51 -30.16 7.26
C GLY A 263 -11.43 -30.13 8.78
N CYS A 264 -12.08 -29.16 9.42
CA CYS A 264 -12.15 -29.05 10.88
C CYS A 264 -12.79 -30.29 11.52
N ASP A 265 -13.96 -30.72 11.01
CA ASP A 265 -14.66 -31.90 11.52
C ASP A 265 -13.78 -33.16 11.41
N LYS A 266 -13.15 -33.36 10.24
CA LYS A 266 -12.22 -34.49 10.03
C LYS A 266 -11.01 -34.46 10.95
N SER A 267 -10.49 -33.27 11.25
CA SER A 267 -9.37 -33.10 12.18
C SER A 267 -9.77 -33.48 13.59
N VAL A 268 -10.97 -33.09 14.04
CA VAL A 268 -11.51 -33.53 15.33
C VAL A 268 -11.64 -35.05 15.37
N ASP A 269 -12.18 -35.68 14.32
CA ASP A 269 -12.30 -37.14 14.25
C ASP A 269 -10.93 -37.84 14.32
N GLU A 270 -9.92 -37.32 13.61
CA GLU A 270 -8.56 -37.86 13.58
C GLU A 270 -7.90 -37.86 14.97
N VAL A 271 -8.10 -36.82 15.77
CA VAL A 271 -7.52 -36.70 17.12
C VAL A 271 -8.49 -37.05 18.25
N SER A 272 -9.70 -37.54 17.94
CA SER A 272 -10.77 -37.83 18.92
C SER A 272 -10.38 -38.83 20.03
N HIS A 273 -9.36 -39.64 19.79
CA HIS A 273 -8.82 -40.62 20.73
C HIS A 273 -7.81 -40.04 21.72
N LEU A 274 -7.27 -38.84 21.46
CA LEU A 274 -6.34 -38.15 22.35
C LEU A 274 -7.10 -37.45 23.48
N SER A 275 -6.51 -37.47 24.68
CA SER A 275 -6.95 -36.64 25.80
C SER A 275 -5.92 -35.55 26.05
N LEU A 276 -6.31 -34.28 25.87
CA LEU A 276 -5.44 -33.13 26.09
C LEU A 276 -5.65 -32.51 27.47
N VAL A 277 -6.64 -33.00 28.20
CA VAL A 277 -7.06 -32.52 29.52
C VAL A 277 -6.65 -33.50 30.61
N THR A 278 -6.46 -32.99 31.81
CA THR A 278 -6.31 -33.79 33.04
C THR A 278 -7.63 -34.44 33.44
N ASP A 279 -7.59 -35.47 34.30
CA ASP A 279 -8.80 -36.15 34.77
C ASP A 279 -9.77 -35.20 35.49
N ALA A 280 -9.23 -34.24 36.26
CA ALA A 280 -10.04 -33.23 36.94
C ALA A 280 -10.75 -32.29 35.95
N GLU A 281 -10.03 -31.80 34.94
CA GLU A 281 -10.61 -30.97 33.87
C GLU A 281 -11.64 -31.75 33.04
N ALA A 282 -11.41 -33.04 32.79
CA ALA A 282 -12.36 -33.90 32.09
C ALA A 282 -13.67 -34.08 32.87
N GLN A 283 -13.60 -34.20 34.20
CA GLN A 283 -14.79 -34.26 35.07
C GLN A 283 -15.56 -32.94 35.06
N GLU A 284 -14.85 -31.81 35.15
CA GLU A 284 -15.46 -30.48 35.10
C GLU A 284 -16.12 -30.22 33.73
N LEU A 285 -15.43 -30.54 32.63
CA LEU A 285 -15.99 -30.51 31.28
C LEU A 285 -17.26 -31.35 31.21
N LYS A 286 -17.21 -32.57 31.74
CA LYS A 286 -18.35 -33.47 31.73
C LYS A 286 -19.56 -32.88 32.42
N LEU A 287 -19.38 -32.34 33.63
CA LEU A 287 -20.45 -31.70 34.39
C LEU A 287 -21.09 -30.54 33.61
N ARG A 288 -20.28 -29.62 33.07
CA ARG A 288 -20.80 -28.45 32.34
C ARG A 288 -21.48 -28.84 31.04
N ILE A 289 -20.89 -29.75 30.27
CA ILE A 289 -21.44 -30.21 28.98
C ILE A 289 -22.75 -30.96 29.22
N ASP A 290 -22.81 -31.88 30.19
CA ASP A 290 -24.01 -32.65 30.49
C ASP A 290 -25.14 -31.74 31.00
N THR A 291 -24.80 -30.74 31.83
CA THR A 291 -25.77 -29.73 32.30
C THR A 291 -26.30 -28.89 31.14
N PHE A 292 -25.42 -28.45 30.22
CA PHE A 292 -25.83 -27.70 29.05
C PHE A 292 -26.74 -28.52 28.12
N LEU A 293 -26.40 -29.79 27.88
CA LEU A 293 -27.18 -30.72 27.06
C LEU A 293 -28.53 -31.05 27.69
N ALA A 294 -28.62 -31.13 29.03
CA ALA A 294 -29.89 -31.33 29.72
C ALA A 294 -30.89 -30.19 29.45
N HIS A 295 -30.40 -28.95 29.37
CA HIS A 295 -31.23 -27.78 29.03
C HIS A 295 -31.44 -27.62 27.52
N ASN A 296 -30.53 -28.16 26.70
CA ASN A 296 -30.51 -27.99 25.25
C ASN A 296 -30.25 -29.32 24.53
N PRO A 297 -31.22 -30.26 24.56
CA PRO A 297 -31.00 -31.63 24.07
C PRO A 297 -30.64 -31.70 22.58
N ASP A 298 -31.13 -30.77 21.76
CA ASP A 298 -30.90 -30.72 20.32
C ASP A 298 -29.60 -30.00 19.92
N ALA A 299 -28.85 -29.46 20.88
CA ALA A 299 -27.66 -28.66 20.59
C ALA A 299 -26.42 -29.49 20.30
N GLY A 300 -26.27 -30.67 20.94
CA GLY A 300 -25.12 -31.54 20.80
C GLY A 300 -25.31 -32.63 19.76
N ARG A 301 -24.35 -32.76 18.83
CA ARG A 301 -24.30 -33.90 17.90
C ARG A 301 -23.40 -35.00 18.45
N ALA A 302 -23.76 -36.26 18.21
CA ALA A 302 -23.01 -37.42 18.75
C ALA A 302 -21.49 -37.37 18.45
N GLY A 303 -21.09 -36.93 17.25
CA GLY A 303 -19.68 -36.80 16.88
C GLY A 303 -18.93 -35.61 17.51
N GLN A 304 -19.64 -34.67 18.14
CA GLN A 304 -19.05 -33.45 18.72
C GLN A 304 -18.89 -33.56 20.24
N VAL A 305 -19.78 -34.29 20.92
CA VAL A 305 -19.81 -34.39 22.38
C VAL A 305 -18.58 -35.16 22.92
N GLY A 306 -18.26 -36.31 22.33
CA GLY A 306 -17.15 -37.16 22.78
C GLY A 306 -15.78 -36.46 22.78
N PRO A 307 -15.36 -35.82 21.69
CA PRO A 307 -14.12 -35.03 21.64
C PRO A 307 -14.11 -33.84 22.61
N LEU A 308 -15.27 -33.23 22.88
CA LEU A 308 -15.38 -32.06 23.74
C LEU A 308 -14.99 -32.39 25.20
N TYR A 309 -15.37 -33.56 25.72
CA TYR A 309 -14.93 -34.04 27.04
C TYR A 309 -13.41 -34.21 27.16
N ARG A 310 -12.70 -34.31 26.02
CA ARG A 310 -11.24 -34.47 25.94
C ARG A 310 -10.51 -33.15 25.68
N GLY A 311 -11.25 -32.02 25.70
CA GLY A 311 -10.72 -30.68 25.45
C GLY A 311 -10.48 -30.39 23.97
N ILE A 312 -11.18 -31.07 23.05
CA ILE A 312 -11.02 -30.92 21.60
C ILE A 312 -12.34 -30.46 20.99
N ALA A 313 -12.33 -29.38 20.21
CA ALA A 313 -13.53 -28.86 19.56
C ALA A 313 -13.28 -28.42 18.11
N ALA A 314 -14.35 -28.34 17.33
CA ALA A 314 -14.37 -27.60 16.05
C ALA A 314 -15.09 -26.26 16.22
N HIS A 315 -14.70 -25.25 15.44
CA HIS A 315 -15.37 -23.94 15.38
C HIS A 315 -15.47 -23.43 13.94
N HIS A 316 -16.69 -23.46 13.39
CA HIS A 316 -16.95 -22.90 12.06
C HIS A 316 -18.42 -22.59 11.83
N ALA A 317 -18.74 -21.88 10.74
CA ALA A 317 -20.09 -21.43 10.41
C ALA A 317 -21.16 -22.55 10.31
N GLY A 318 -20.77 -23.80 10.05
CA GLY A 318 -21.69 -24.96 10.02
C GLY A 318 -22.08 -25.53 11.39
N ILE A 319 -21.52 -25.02 12.49
CA ILE A 319 -21.86 -25.42 13.87
C ILE A 319 -22.99 -24.53 14.39
N LEU A 320 -23.92 -25.12 15.13
CA LEU A 320 -25.04 -24.40 15.73
C LEU A 320 -24.53 -23.24 16.61
N PRO A 321 -25.16 -22.05 16.55
CA PRO A 321 -24.74 -20.89 17.34
C PRO A 321 -24.63 -21.18 18.84
N LEU A 322 -25.59 -21.92 19.40
CA LEU A 322 -25.60 -22.28 20.82
C LEU A 322 -24.41 -23.18 21.20
N TRP A 323 -24.05 -24.14 20.35
CA TRP A 323 -22.89 -25.00 20.55
C TRP A 323 -21.57 -24.25 20.43
N LYS A 324 -21.47 -23.28 19.50
CA LYS A 324 -20.30 -22.40 19.41
C LYS A 324 -20.13 -21.56 20.67
N GLY A 325 -21.23 -21.03 21.22
CA GLY A 325 -21.21 -20.29 22.48
C GLY A 325 -20.64 -21.12 23.64
N LEU A 326 -21.05 -22.39 23.75
CA LEU A 326 -20.49 -23.32 24.74
C LEU A 326 -18.98 -23.54 24.51
N VAL A 327 -18.55 -23.79 23.26
CA VAL A 327 -17.12 -23.99 22.95
C VAL A 327 -16.30 -22.74 23.28
N GLU A 328 -16.82 -21.54 22.97
CA GLU A 328 -16.21 -20.25 23.31
C GLU A 328 -16.03 -20.10 24.83
N GLU A 329 -17.08 -20.36 25.60
CA GLU A 329 -17.05 -20.29 27.08
C GLU A 329 -16.04 -21.29 27.68
N LEU A 330 -16.09 -22.56 27.25
CA LEU A 330 -15.19 -23.60 27.77
C LEU A 330 -13.73 -23.35 27.36
N PHE A 331 -13.47 -22.72 26.21
CA PHE A 331 -12.13 -22.33 25.79
C PHE A 331 -11.59 -21.17 26.64
N GLN A 332 -12.41 -20.15 26.92
CA GLN A 332 -12.05 -19.05 27.81
C GLN A 332 -11.78 -19.54 29.24
N ALA A 333 -12.53 -20.53 29.71
CA ALA A 333 -12.30 -21.21 30.98
C ALA A 333 -11.03 -22.09 30.99
N GLY A 334 -10.31 -22.21 29.87
CA GLY A 334 -9.10 -23.01 29.74
C GLY A 334 -9.34 -24.53 29.71
N LEU A 335 -10.60 -24.97 29.59
CA LEU A 335 -10.99 -26.38 29.59
C LEU A 335 -10.86 -27.00 28.18
N ILE A 336 -11.09 -26.22 27.12
CA ILE A 336 -10.80 -26.65 25.75
C ILE A 336 -9.34 -26.30 25.42
N LYS A 337 -8.56 -27.33 25.12
CA LYS A 337 -7.13 -27.19 24.83
C LYS A 337 -6.85 -26.94 23.36
N VAL A 338 -7.69 -27.48 22.46
CA VAL A 338 -7.52 -27.28 21.01
C VAL A 338 -8.87 -27.03 20.34
N VAL A 339 -8.90 -25.99 19.51
CA VAL A 339 -10.03 -25.67 18.64
C VAL A 339 -9.59 -25.69 17.19
N PHE A 340 -10.18 -26.58 16.38
CA PHE A 340 -10.02 -26.58 14.93
C PHE A 340 -10.99 -25.57 14.31
N ALA A 341 -10.46 -24.47 13.80
CA ALA A 341 -11.27 -23.32 13.39
C ALA A 341 -11.09 -22.95 11.92
N THR A 342 -12.16 -22.43 11.30
CA THR A 342 -12.04 -21.72 10.03
C THR A 342 -11.55 -20.28 10.23
N GLU A 343 -11.10 -19.63 9.16
CA GLU A 343 -10.64 -18.23 9.12
C GLU A 343 -11.61 -17.25 9.81
N THR A 344 -12.91 -17.53 9.82
CA THR A 344 -13.93 -16.74 10.51
C THR A 344 -13.68 -16.52 12.00
N LEU A 345 -12.85 -17.36 12.66
CA LEU A 345 -12.48 -17.15 14.06
C LEU A 345 -11.37 -16.09 14.22
N ALA A 346 -10.51 -15.90 13.21
CA ALA A 346 -9.47 -14.87 13.22
C ALA A 346 -10.06 -13.44 13.23
N ALA A 347 -11.31 -13.32 12.77
CA ALA A 347 -12.05 -12.10 12.45
C ALA A 347 -12.73 -11.34 13.60
N GLY A 348 -12.37 -11.57 14.87
CA GLY A 348 -12.77 -10.66 15.95
C GLY A 348 -13.31 -11.30 17.23
N ILE A 349 -13.56 -12.61 17.26
CA ILE A 349 -14.12 -13.25 18.46
C ILE A 349 -13.06 -13.28 19.58
N ASN A 350 -13.42 -12.88 20.82
CA ASN A 350 -12.49 -12.87 21.97
C ASN A 350 -12.17 -14.30 22.45
N MET A 351 -11.38 -15.02 21.68
CA MET A 351 -10.79 -16.32 22.02
C MET A 351 -9.26 -16.26 21.81
N PRO A 352 -8.51 -15.58 22.67
CA PRO A 352 -7.05 -15.59 22.57
C PRO A 352 -6.51 -16.95 23.05
N ALA A 353 -5.55 -17.49 22.31
CA ALA A 353 -4.92 -18.77 22.59
C ALA A 353 -3.44 -18.56 22.93
N ARG A 354 -2.79 -19.47 23.64
CA ARG A 354 -1.32 -19.41 23.78
C ARG A 354 -0.65 -19.60 22.41
N THR A 355 -1.20 -20.51 21.61
CA THR A 355 -0.68 -20.85 20.29
C THR A 355 -1.72 -20.73 19.19
N THR A 356 -1.28 -20.27 18.02
CA THR A 356 -2.01 -20.40 16.78
C THR A 356 -1.26 -21.34 15.84
N VAL A 357 -1.97 -22.29 15.23
CA VAL A 357 -1.44 -23.20 14.23
C VAL A 357 -2.10 -22.92 12.89
N ILE A 358 -1.32 -22.75 11.84
CA ILE A 358 -1.78 -22.50 10.47
C ILE A 358 -1.48 -23.73 9.62
N ALA A 359 -2.53 -24.47 9.24
CA ALA A 359 -2.42 -25.76 8.59
C ALA A 359 -1.89 -25.72 7.15
N SER A 360 -2.10 -24.59 6.47
CA SER A 360 -1.66 -24.34 5.09
C SER A 360 -1.49 -22.84 4.87
N LEU A 361 -0.62 -22.46 3.94
CA LEU A 361 -0.40 -21.06 3.57
C LEU A 361 -1.14 -20.66 2.30
N SER A 362 -1.97 -21.55 1.74
CA SER A 362 -2.87 -21.23 0.64
C SER A 362 -4.30 -21.58 0.98
N LYS A 363 -5.23 -20.84 0.35
CA LYS A 363 -6.66 -21.12 0.42
C LYS A 363 -7.28 -21.17 -0.97
N ARG A 364 -8.40 -21.89 -1.06
CA ARG A 364 -9.20 -21.96 -2.29
C ARG A 364 -10.10 -20.73 -2.37
N THR A 365 -10.06 -20.05 -3.48
CA THR A 365 -10.93 -18.93 -3.87
C THR A 365 -11.74 -19.31 -5.09
N ASP A 366 -12.68 -18.46 -5.50
CA ASP A 366 -13.50 -18.68 -6.69
C ASP A 366 -12.65 -18.72 -7.98
N SER A 367 -11.52 -18.00 -7.99
CA SER A 367 -10.55 -17.99 -9.09
C SER A 367 -9.42 -19.02 -8.96
N GLY A 368 -9.51 -19.97 -8.01
CA GLY A 368 -8.51 -21.01 -7.79
C GLY A 368 -7.77 -20.90 -6.46
N HIS A 369 -6.63 -21.57 -6.33
CA HIS A 369 -5.81 -21.51 -5.11
C HIS A 369 -4.91 -20.27 -5.11
N ARG A 370 -4.90 -19.50 -4.01
CA ARG A 370 -3.95 -18.40 -3.78
C ARG A 370 -3.27 -18.54 -2.43
N LEU A 371 -2.06 -17.99 -2.32
CA LEU A 371 -1.42 -17.77 -1.03
C LEU A 371 -2.25 -16.79 -0.17
N LEU A 372 -2.15 -16.96 1.15
CA LEU A 372 -2.66 -15.99 2.10
C LEU A 372 -1.99 -14.64 1.87
N THR A 373 -2.73 -13.55 2.11
CA THR A 373 -2.10 -12.23 2.19
C THR A 373 -1.41 -12.06 3.55
N SER A 374 -0.55 -11.06 3.67
CA SER A 374 0.15 -10.76 4.93
C SER A 374 -0.85 -10.44 6.05
N SER A 375 -1.90 -9.68 5.73
CA SER A 375 -2.95 -9.31 6.68
C SER A 375 -3.74 -10.52 7.19
N GLU A 376 -4.12 -11.47 6.31
CA GLU A 376 -4.81 -12.70 6.69
C GLU A 376 -3.94 -13.55 7.63
N PHE A 377 -2.65 -13.67 7.31
CA PHE A 377 -1.68 -14.38 8.15
C PHE A 377 -1.52 -13.71 9.52
N LEU A 378 -1.34 -12.38 9.55
CA LEU A 378 -1.16 -11.60 10.77
C LEU A 378 -2.41 -11.59 11.66
N GLN A 379 -3.62 -11.60 11.07
CA GLN A 379 -4.87 -11.73 11.84
C GLN A 379 -4.97 -13.07 12.56
N MET A 380 -4.62 -14.18 11.87
CA MET A 380 -4.57 -15.50 12.49
C MET A 380 -3.48 -15.54 13.58
N ALA A 381 -2.26 -15.13 13.24
CA ALA A 381 -1.13 -15.06 14.16
C ALA A 381 -1.43 -14.19 15.39
N GLY A 382 -2.18 -13.11 15.22
CA GLY A 382 -2.59 -12.18 16.27
C GLY A 382 -3.48 -12.78 17.36
N ARG A 383 -4.00 -14.00 17.17
CA ARG A 383 -4.71 -14.76 18.22
C ARG A 383 -3.79 -15.48 19.20
N ALA A 384 -2.49 -15.59 18.90
CA ALA A 384 -1.52 -16.22 19.77
C ALA A 384 -1.00 -15.26 20.86
N GLY A 385 -0.90 -15.73 22.10
CA GLY A 385 -0.47 -14.96 23.25
C GLY A 385 -1.65 -14.23 23.92
N ARG A 386 -1.91 -14.58 25.19
CA ARG A 386 -2.94 -13.97 26.03
C ARG A 386 -2.31 -12.90 26.92
N ARG A 387 -2.76 -11.64 26.75
CA ARG A 387 -2.28 -10.50 27.57
C ARG A 387 -2.50 -10.81 29.05
N GLY A 388 -1.45 -10.67 29.85
CA GLY A 388 -1.46 -10.95 31.29
C GLY A 388 -1.36 -12.43 31.70
N MET A 389 -1.36 -13.38 30.76
CA MET A 389 -1.21 -14.82 31.07
C MET A 389 0.01 -15.46 30.41
N ASP A 390 0.37 -15.02 29.19
CA ASP A 390 1.48 -15.58 28.43
C ASP A 390 2.58 -14.52 28.25
N GLU A 391 3.84 -14.90 28.45
CA GLU A 391 4.98 -14.04 28.14
C GLU A 391 5.20 -13.89 26.63
N GLN A 392 4.84 -14.93 25.86
CA GLN A 392 5.05 -15.01 24.42
C GLN A 392 3.88 -15.77 23.77
N GLY A 393 3.47 -15.32 22.58
CA GLY A 393 2.49 -16.01 21.76
C GLY A 393 3.20 -16.84 20.69
N HIS A 394 2.75 -18.08 20.47
CA HIS A 394 3.40 -18.95 19.48
C HIS A 394 2.57 -19.08 18.21
N VAL A 395 3.23 -18.94 17.05
CA VAL A 395 2.61 -19.13 15.73
C VAL A 395 3.30 -20.30 15.05
N VAL A 396 2.56 -21.37 14.78
CA VAL A 396 3.10 -22.60 14.19
C VAL A 396 2.55 -22.77 12.77
N THR A 397 3.42 -22.67 11.77
CA THR A 397 3.06 -23.00 10.39
C THR A 397 3.39 -24.46 10.11
N VAL A 398 2.44 -25.21 9.56
CA VAL A 398 2.62 -26.65 9.26
C VAL A 398 3.10 -26.83 7.82
N GLU A 399 4.09 -27.70 7.64
CA GLU A 399 4.61 -28.08 6.33
C GLU A 399 3.51 -28.71 5.47
N SER A 400 3.37 -28.21 4.24
CA SER A 400 2.42 -28.73 3.26
C SER A 400 3.14 -29.19 1.98
N PRO A 401 2.54 -30.08 1.18
CA PRO A 401 3.15 -30.51 -0.09
C PRO A 401 3.32 -29.38 -1.12
N PHE A 402 2.67 -28.22 -0.90
CA PHE A 402 2.61 -27.11 -1.85
C PHE A 402 3.38 -25.88 -1.36
N GLU A 403 3.50 -25.69 -0.04
CA GLU A 403 4.15 -24.53 0.57
C GLU A 403 5.26 -24.95 1.53
N GLY A 404 6.39 -24.24 1.47
CA GLY A 404 7.55 -24.49 2.31
C GLY A 404 7.74 -23.43 3.39
N SER A 405 8.90 -23.51 4.04
CA SER A 405 9.34 -22.55 5.05
C SER A 405 9.64 -21.16 4.48
N ARG A 406 9.91 -21.03 3.17
CA ARG A 406 10.20 -19.74 2.54
C ARG A 406 8.96 -18.86 2.45
N GLU A 407 7.85 -19.45 2.03
CA GLU A 407 6.55 -18.77 1.98
C GLU A 407 6.09 -18.38 3.39
N ALA A 408 6.32 -19.24 4.39
CA ALA A 408 6.04 -18.95 5.79
C ALA A 408 6.85 -17.75 6.30
N VAL A 409 8.16 -17.70 6.00
CA VAL A 409 9.04 -16.59 6.38
C VAL A 409 8.57 -15.30 5.73
N HIS A 410 8.28 -15.33 4.42
CA HIS A 410 7.79 -14.15 3.72
C HIS A 410 6.55 -13.57 4.43
N LEU A 411 5.53 -14.40 4.70
CA LEU A 411 4.31 -13.95 5.39
C LEU A 411 4.56 -13.46 6.82
N ALA A 412 5.52 -14.06 7.55
CA ALA A 412 5.85 -13.65 8.91
C ALA A 412 6.65 -12.33 8.98
N THR A 413 7.41 -12.01 7.93
CA THR A 413 8.26 -10.79 7.88
C THR A 413 7.66 -9.64 7.06
N SER A 414 6.63 -9.92 6.26
CA SER A 414 5.93 -8.90 5.47
C SER A 414 5.13 -7.97 6.36
N GLY A 415 5.09 -6.68 6.01
CA GLY A 415 4.17 -5.72 6.63
C GLY A 415 2.71 -6.03 6.31
N ALA A 416 1.80 -5.32 6.97
CA ALA A 416 0.38 -5.39 6.66
C ALA A 416 0.12 -4.94 5.22
N ASP A 417 -0.93 -5.48 4.60
CA ASP A 417 -1.32 -5.07 3.25
C ASP A 417 -2.00 -3.68 3.29
N PRO A 418 -1.97 -2.91 2.19
CA PRO A 418 -2.71 -1.66 2.10
C PRO A 418 -4.21 -1.92 2.01
N LEU A 419 -4.99 -0.93 2.42
CA LEU A 419 -6.41 -0.83 2.15
C LEU A 419 -6.64 -0.51 0.68
N VAL A 420 -7.46 -1.33 0.04
CA VAL A 420 -7.91 -1.22 -1.34
C VAL A 420 -9.42 -1.10 -1.33
N SER A 421 -9.94 0.01 -1.85
CA SER A 421 -11.38 0.21 -2.00
C SER A 421 -12.01 -0.97 -2.74
N GLN A 422 -13.12 -1.46 -2.17
CA GLN A 422 -14.00 -2.45 -2.80
C GLN A 422 -15.31 -1.79 -3.21
N PHE A 423 -15.31 -0.46 -3.37
CA PHE A 423 -16.50 0.28 -3.73
C PHE A 423 -16.99 -0.14 -5.11
N THR A 424 -18.20 -0.70 -5.15
CA THR A 424 -18.84 -1.11 -6.40
C THR A 424 -20.28 -0.59 -6.38
N PRO A 425 -20.66 0.30 -7.32
CA PRO A 425 -22.02 0.84 -7.36
C PRO A 425 -23.00 -0.29 -7.75
N GLY A 426 -23.74 -0.81 -6.77
CA GLY A 426 -24.80 -1.78 -6.99
C GLY A 426 -26.14 -1.13 -7.33
N TYR A 427 -27.04 -1.85 -8.01
CA TYR A 427 -28.38 -1.35 -8.34
C TYR A 427 -29.14 -0.85 -7.11
N GLY A 428 -29.05 -1.56 -5.98
CA GLY A 428 -29.71 -1.15 -4.74
C GLY A 428 -29.21 0.20 -4.22
N MET A 429 -27.90 0.44 -4.27
CA MET A 429 -27.29 1.72 -3.88
C MET A 429 -27.79 2.84 -4.79
N VAL A 430 -27.72 2.65 -6.11
CA VAL A 430 -28.14 3.66 -7.09
C VAL A 430 -29.63 4.01 -6.92
N LEU A 431 -30.49 3.01 -6.72
CA LEU A 431 -31.91 3.25 -6.48
C LEU A 431 -32.17 4.01 -5.17
N ASN A 432 -31.46 3.67 -4.08
CA ASN A 432 -31.60 4.38 -2.81
C ASN A 432 -31.12 5.84 -2.90
N LEU A 433 -30.01 6.06 -3.60
CA LEU A 433 -29.49 7.39 -3.88
C LEU A 433 -30.51 8.23 -4.65
N LEU A 434 -31.01 7.72 -5.78
CA LEU A 434 -31.96 8.44 -6.63
C LEU A 434 -33.36 8.62 -6.02
N GLN A 435 -33.69 7.89 -4.95
CA GLN A 435 -34.93 8.12 -4.20
C GLN A 435 -34.88 9.41 -3.35
N THR A 436 -33.68 9.81 -2.93
CA THR A 436 -33.48 10.87 -1.93
C THR A 436 -32.62 12.02 -2.44
N HIS A 437 -31.88 11.81 -3.52
CA HIS A 437 -30.93 12.75 -4.11
C HIS A 437 -31.20 12.94 -5.60
N THR A 438 -30.81 14.10 -6.10
CA THR A 438 -30.68 14.36 -7.52
C THR A 438 -29.54 13.52 -8.13
N LEU A 439 -29.50 13.42 -9.47
CA LEU A 439 -28.44 12.68 -10.15
C LEU A 439 -27.05 13.27 -9.87
N ASP A 440 -26.94 14.60 -9.80
CA ASP A 440 -25.67 15.29 -9.55
C ASP A 440 -25.19 15.06 -8.12
N GLU A 441 -26.08 15.13 -7.13
CA GLU A 441 -25.77 14.79 -5.73
C GLU A 441 -25.37 13.31 -5.58
N ALA A 442 -26.09 12.40 -6.23
CA ALA A 442 -25.76 10.98 -6.23
C ALA A 442 -24.38 10.71 -6.85
N LYS A 443 -24.02 11.45 -7.90
CA LYS A 443 -22.71 11.37 -8.54
C LYS A 443 -21.60 11.89 -7.62
N ASP A 444 -21.80 13.04 -6.99
CA ASP A 444 -20.87 13.61 -6.01
C ASP A 444 -20.59 12.62 -4.87
N LEU A 445 -21.62 11.95 -4.35
CA LEU A 445 -21.49 10.94 -3.30
C LEU A 445 -20.64 9.73 -3.72
N VAL A 446 -20.76 9.30 -4.97
CA VAL A 446 -19.92 8.23 -5.54
C VAL A 446 -18.47 8.71 -5.72
N GLU A 447 -18.28 9.97 -6.11
CA GLU A 447 -16.96 10.60 -6.26
C GLU A 447 -16.24 10.80 -4.92
N ARG A 448 -16.95 10.75 -3.78
CA ARG A 448 -16.37 10.72 -2.44
C ARG A 448 -15.85 9.35 -2.00
N SER A 449 -15.98 8.30 -2.81
CA SER A 449 -15.47 6.96 -2.46
C SER A 449 -13.97 6.95 -2.18
N PHE A 450 -13.53 6.01 -1.34
CA PHE A 450 -12.09 5.84 -1.03
C PHE A 450 -11.31 5.47 -2.28
N GLY A 451 -11.92 4.72 -3.20
CA GLY A 451 -11.34 4.38 -4.50
C GLY A 451 -11.03 5.62 -5.35
N GLN A 452 -11.97 6.57 -5.42
CA GLN A 452 -11.76 7.83 -6.15
C GLN A 452 -10.73 8.72 -5.46
N TYR A 453 -10.72 8.75 -4.13
CA TYR A 453 -9.67 9.42 -3.37
C TYR A 453 -8.27 8.87 -3.71
N LEU A 454 -8.08 7.54 -3.65
CA LEU A 454 -6.80 6.92 -4.00
C LEU A 454 -6.42 7.18 -5.47
N ALA A 455 -7.39 7.14 -6.38
CA ALA A 455 -7.17 7.42 -7.79
C ALA A 455 -6.77 8.88 -8.05
N THR A 456 -7.17 9.83 -7.20
CA THR A 456 -6.85 11.26 -7.36
C THR A 456 -5.56 11.67 -6.66
N LEU A 457 -5.03 10.86 -5.74
CA LEU A 457 -3.78 11.17 -5.02
C LEU A 457 -2.59 11.47 -5.95
N HIS A 458 -2.45 10.73 -7.06
CA HIS A 458 -1.36 10.96 -8.01
C HIS A 458 -1.47 12.29 -8.78
N LEU A 459 -2.65 12.92 -8.76
CA LEU A 459 -2.91 14.22 -9.39
C LEU A 459 -2.50 15.38 -8.51
N VAL A 460 -2.35 15.20 -7.19
CA VAL A 460 -2.03 16.28 -6.25
C VAL A 460 -0.73 17.02 -6.62
N PRO A 461 0.39 16.35 -6.93
CA PRO A 461 1.61 17.05 -7.33
C PRO A 461 1.45 17.80 -8.67
N GLN A 462 0.59 17.32 -9.55
CA GLN A 462 0.29 17.98 -10.82
C GLN A 462 -0.54 19.24 -10.59
N GLN A 463 -1.50 19.20 -9.66
CA GLN A 463 -2.30 20.36 -9.28
C GLN A 463 -1.43 21.43 -8.62
N GLU A 464 -0.54 21.06 -7.69
CA GLU A 464 0.41 21.99 -7.08
C GLU A 464 1.33 22.65 -8.12
N GLU A 465 1.76 21.89 -9.13
CA GLU A 465 2.57 22.42 -10.23
C GLU A 465 1.77 23.38 -11.13
N ILE A 466 0.49 23.08 -11.39
CA ILE A 466 -0.41 23.98 -12.10
C ILE A 466 -0.56 25.29 -11.31
N ASP A 467 -0.89 25.22 -10.02
CA ASP A 467 -1.06 26.40 -9.17
C ASP A 467 0.22 27.25 -9.11
N ARG A 468 1.40 26.59 -9.05
CA ARG A 468 2.71 27.25 -9.11
C ARG A 468 2.93 27.97 -10.45
N LEU A 469 2.60 27.32 -11.57
CA LEU A 469 2.73 27.89 -12.91
C LEU A 469 1.74 29.04 -13.12
N GLU A 470 0.49 28.91 -12.66
CA GLU A 470 -0.51 29.96 -12.70
C GLU A 470 -0.07 31.18 -11.88
N GLY A 471 0.50 30.96 -10.68
CA GLY A 471 1.09 32.03 -9.88
C GLY A 471 2.27 32.72 -10.57
N ALA A 472 3.12 31.96 -11.26
CA ALA A 472 4.24 32.51 -12.02
C ALA A 472 3.75 33.32 -13.24
N ILE A 473 2.75 32.82 -13.97
CA ILE A 473 2.12 33.51 -15.10
C ILE A 473 1.48 34.80 -14.61
N ALA A 474 0.71 34.77 -13.52
CA ALA A 474 0.07 35.96 -12.95
C ALA A 474 1.11 37.02 -12.53
N HIS A 475 2.24 36.59 -11.93
CA HIS A 475 3.34 37.49 -11.59
C HIS A 475 3.98 38.13 -12.83
N GLN A 476 4.24 37.35 -13.87
CA GLN A 476 4.80 37.87 -15.13
C GLN A 476 3.83 38.80 -15.84
N GLN A 477 2.54 38.46 -15.88
CA GLN A 477 1.49 39.30 -16.44
C GLN A 477 1.39 40.64 -15.71
N ALA A 478 1.49 40.64 -14.38
CA ALA A 478 1.50 41.89 -13.61
C ALA A 478 2.72 42.78 -13.93
N GLN A 479 3.90 42.19 -14.16
CA GLN A 479 5.08 42.94 -14.61
C GLN A 479 4.92 43.47 -16.05
N LEU A 480 4.26 42.71 -16.91
CA LEU A 480 4.00 43.06 -18.30
C LEU A 480 2.86 44.06 -18.47
N ALA A 481 1.96 44.20 -17.50
CA ALA A 481 0.80 45.11 -17.55
C ALA A 481 1.19 46.59 -17.72
N ALA A 482 2.43 46.96 -17.37
CA ALA A 482 2.97 48.31 -17.60
C ALA A 482 3.33 48.58 -19.07
N PHE A 483 3.34 47.56 -19.93
CA PHE A 483 3.72 47.64 -21.32
C PHE A 483 2.53 47.34 -22.22
N ASP A 484 2.47 48.00 -23.37
CA ASP A 484 1.45 47.78 -24.38
C ASP A 484 1.67 46.41 -25.05
N GLU A 485 0.64 45.57 -25.04
CA GLU A 485 0.67 44.21 -25.57
C GLU A 485 0.94 44.19 -27.09
N ASP A 486 0.45 45.20 -27.82
CA ASP A 486 0.66 45.33 -29.27
C ASP A 486 2.12 45.67 -29.58
N LEU A 487 2.72 46.58 -28.81
CA LEU A 487 4.14 46.94 -28.95
C LEU A 487 5.06 45.76 -28.60
N LEU A 488 4.69 44.96 -27.60
CA LEU A 488 5.45 43.77 -27.22
C LEU A 488 5.41 42.71 -28.33
N ALA A 489 4.25 42.49 -28.94
CA ALA A 489 4.07 41.59 -30.07
C ALA A 489 4.86 42.04 -31.32
N GLU A 490 4.84 43.34 -31.61
CA GLU A 490 5.63 43.92 -32.71
C GLU A 490 7.13 43.76 -32.47
N TYR A 491 7.61 44.04 -31.25
CA TYR A 491 9.00 43.86 -30.87
C TYR A 491 9.45 42.39 -31.01
N ALA A 492 8.63 41.44 -30.55
CA ALA A 492 8.91 40.01 -30.68
C ALA A 492 9.07 39.60 -32.15
N LYS A 493 8.15 40.06 -33.03
CA LYS A 493 8.19 39.80 -34.47
C LYS A 493 9.44 40.37 -35.13
N LEU A 494 9.85 41.58 -34.76
CA LEU A 494 11.08 42.20 -35.25
C LEU A 494 12.33 41.42 -34.78
N LYS A 495 12.33 40.93 -33.54
CA LYS A 495 13.44 40.15 -32.97
C LYS A 495 13.58 38.78 -33.64
N GLU A 496 12.48 38.10 -33.93
CA GLU A 496 12.49 36.85 -34.71
C GLU A 496 12.98 37.08 -36.13
N ARG A 497 12.50 38.14 -36.79
CA ARG A 497 12.98 38.51 -38.13
C ARG A 497 14.48 38.78 -38.14
N LEU A 498 14.98 39.54 -37.16
CA LEU A 498 16.42 39.80 -37.03
C LEU A 498 17.24 38.52 -36.84
N LYS A 499 16.71 37.55 -36.08
CA LYS A 499 17.36 36.25 -35.87
C LYS A 499 17.46 35.47 -37.18
N GLU A 500 16.37 35.40 -37.96
CA GLU A 500 16.37 34.73 -39.26
C GLU A 500 17.25 35.44 -40.30
N GLU A 501 17.21 36.78 -40.37
CA GLU A 501 18.09 37.54 -41.28
C GLU A 501 19.57 37.33 -40.95
N ARG A 502 19.94 37.27 -39.66
CA ARG A 502 21.33 36.94 -39.24
C ARG A 502 21.72 35.52 -39.63
N ARG A 503 20.81 34.56 -39.50
CA ARG A 503 21.05 33.17 -39.91
C ARG A 503 21.27 33.08 -41.42
N LEU A 504 20.42 33.74 -42.21
CA LEU A 504 20.51 33.80 -43.67
C LEU A 504 21.84 34.43 -44.10
N LEU A 505 22.22 35.57 -43.50
CA LEU A 505 23.48 36.25 -43.80
C LEU A 505 24.68 35.33 -43.58
N LYS A 506 24.71 34.58 -42.46
CA LYS A 506 25.78 33.63 -42.16
C LYS A 506 25.85 32.52 -43.22
N THR A 507 24.71 31.98 -43.64
CA THR A 507 24.66 30.96 -44.70
C THR A 507 25.16 31.51 -46.04
N LEU A 508 24.74 32.72 -46.43
CA LEU A 508 25.19 33.35 -47.67
C LEU A 508 26.69 33.64 -47.65
N GLN A 509 27.24 34.10 -46.53
CA GLN A 509 28.69 34.32 -46.39
C GLN A 509 29.48 33.02 -46.51
N GLN A 510 29.00 31.93 -45.94
CA GLN A 510 29.62 30.60 -46.07
C GLN A 510 29.57 30.09 -47.51
N GLN A 511 28.43 30.24 -48.18
CA GLN A 511 28.28 29.87 -49.59
C GLN A 511 29.20 30.69 -50.49
N ALA A 512 29.28 32.01 -50.28
CA ALA A 512 30.17 32.88 -51.05
C ALA A 512 31.66 32.50 -50.86
N ALA A 513 32.07 32.19 -49.62
CA ALA A 513 33.43 31.73 -49.34
C ALA A 513 33.73 30.38 -49.99
N GLN A 514 32.77 29.45 -50.02
CA GLN A 514 32.93 28.15 -50.67
C GLN A 514 33.05 28.29 -52.18
N VAL A 515 32.19 29.08 -52.82
CA VAL A 515 32.27 29.36 -54.28
C VAL A 515 33.62 29.97 -54.63
N LEU A 516 34.08 30.97 -53.86
CA LEU A 516 35.39 31.59 -54.09
C LEU A 516 36.53 30.57 -53.95
N ALA A 517 36.48 29.69 -52.94
CA ALA A 517 37.50 28.65 -52.76
C ALA A 517 37.50 27.60 -53.90
N GLU A 518 36.33 27.21 -54.40
CA GLU A 518 36.22 26.28 -55.54
C GLU A 518 36.75 26.90 -56.84
N ASP A 519 36.43 28.17 -57.11
CA ASP A 519 36.90 28.88 -58.31
C ASP A 519 38.42 29.11 -58.28
N VAL A 520 38.97 29.49 -57.12
CA VAL A 520 40.43 29.64 -56.94
C VAL A 520 41.13 28.28 -57.07
N GLY A 521 40.58 27.22 -56.47
CA GLY A 521 41.14 25.87 -56.58
C GLY A 521 41.24 25.34 -58.02
N LYS A 522 40.27 25.68 -58.89
CA LYS A 522 40.29 25.29 -60.31
C LYS A 522 41.30 26.08 -61.15
N THR A 523 41.57 27.33 -60.78
CA THR A 523 42.37 28.26 -61.60
C THR A 523 43.86 28.28 -61.23
N VAL A 524 44.19 28.08 -59.95
CA VAL A 524 45.57 28.08 -59.43
C VAL A 524 46.53 27.11 -60.15
N PRO A 525 46.13 25.89 -60.55
CA PRO A 525 47.01 24.99 -61.31
C PRO A 525 47.48 25.58 -62.65
N PHE A 526 46.70 26.48 -63.26
CA PHE A 526 47.01 27.12 -64.54
C PHE A 526 47.76 28.46 -64.39
N ALA A 527 47.96 28.95 -63.16
CA ALA A 527 48.71 30.17 -62.90
C ALA A 527 50.16 30.04 -63.41
N ILE A 528 50.70 31.10 -64.01
CA ILE A 528 52.08 31.12 -64.54
C ILE A 528 52.97 31.99 -63.65
N ALA A 529 54.30 31.85 -63.80
CA ALA A 529 55.24 32.73 -63.11
C ALA A 529 54.92 34.21 -63.44
N GLY A 530 54.88 35.04 -62.40
CA GLY A 530 54.48 36.44 -62.45
C GLY A 530 53.00 36.71 -62.12
N THR A 531 52.15 35.70 -61.90
CA THR A 531 50.74 35.90 -61.49
C THR A 531 50.64 36.39 -60.04
N LEU A 532 49.80 37.40 -59.79
CA LEU A 532 49.49 37.91 -58.45
C LEU A 532 48.45 37.04 -57.74
N LEU A 533 48.75 36.70 -56.48
CA LEU A 533 47.97 35.82 -55.61
C LEU A 533 47.68 36.52 -54.27
N SER A 534 46.51 36.23 -53.69
CA SER A 534 46.20 36.57 -52.29
C SER A 534 46.30 35.30 -51.45
N LEU A 535 47.20 35.29 -50.48
CA LEU A 535 47.54 34.11 -49.69
C LEU A 535 47.00 34.21 -48.26
N LYS A 536 46.29 33.18 -47.82
CA LYS A 536 45.82 32.98 -46.44
C LYS A 536 45.51 31.51 -46.23
N GLY A 537 46.19 30.88 -45.27
CA GLY A 537 45.99 29.44 -45.04
C GLY A 537 46.91 28.86 -43.98
N LYS A 538 47.07 27.54 -43.98
CA LYS A 538 47.87 26.81 -42.99
C LYS A 538 49.35 27.16 -43.09
N HIS A 539 49.86 27.37 -44.30
CA HIS A 539 51.26 27.74 -44.54
C HIS A 539 51.48 29.27 -44.53
N MET A 540 50.40 30.05 -44.39
CA MET A 540 50.43 31.51 -44.23
C MET A 540 49.36 31.95 -43.22
N PRO A 541 49.58 31.74 -41.91
CA PRO A 541 48.59 31.98 -40.87
C PRO A 541 48.48 33.47 -40.54
N VAL A 542 47.80 34.21 -41.40
CA VAL A 542 47.60 35.66 -41.29
C VAL A 542 46.11 36.00 -41.10
N SER A 543 45.82 37.07 -40.35
CA SER A 543 44.45 37.54 -40.11
C SER A 543 43.78 38.06 -41.38
N GLU A 544 44.55 38.70 -42.27
CA GLU A 544 44.11 39.24 -43.56
C GLU A 544 44.96 38.66 -44.71
N PRO A 545 44.38 38.41 -45.89
CA PRO A 545 45.12 37.85 -47.03
C PRO A 545 46.30 38.72 -47.47
N VAL A 546 47.47 38.12 -47.64
CA VAL A 546 48.70 38.82 -48.07
C VAL A 546 48.86 38.71 -49.57
N ALA A 547 49.12 39.83 -50.25
CA ALA A 547 49.45 39.85 -51.66
C ALA A 547 50.85 39.27 -51.90
N ALA A 548 50.96 38.36 -52.86
CA ALA A 548 52.20 37.71 -53.27
C ALA A 548 52.22 37.49 -54.78
N VAL A 549 53.41 37.33 -55.35
CA VAL A 549 53.57 36.95 -56.76
C VAL A 549 54.10 35.51 -56.85
N LEU A 550 53.53 34.72 -57.74
CA LEU A 550 53.99 33.37 -58.03
C LEU A 550 55.32 33.43 -58.77
N VAL A 551 56.37 32.84 -58.21
CA VAL A 551 57.70 32.81 -58.83
C VAL A 551 57.93 31.51 -59.58
N THR A 552 57.69 30.38 -58.92
CA THR A 552 57.84 29.08 -59.57
C THR A 552 56.96 28.03 -58.91
N LYS A 553 56.83 26.87 -59.57
CA LYS A 553 56.12 25.70 -59.06
C LYS A 553 57.12 24.57 -58.87
N VAL A 554 57.09 23.96 -57.69
CA VAL A 554 57.94 22.81 -57.34
C VAL A 554 57.08 21.60 -57.09
N GLN A 555 57.65 20.42 -57.36
CA GLN A 555 56.94 19.15 -57.21
C GLN A 555 56.60 18.93 -55.74
N GLY A 556 55.30 18.85 -55.44
CA GLY A 556 54.80 18.58 -54.09
C GLY A 556 54.66 17.10 -53.78
N SER A 557 54.36 16.79 -52.51
CA SER A 557 54.14 15.41 -52.03
C SER A 557 52.80 14.81 -52.47
N GLY A 558 52.05 15.46 -53.38
CA GLY A 558 50.73 15.05 -53.87
C GLY A 558 50.49 15.42 -55.35
N GLN A 559 49.24 15.35 -55.82
CA GLN A 559 48.88 15.66 -57.22
C GLN A 559 49.04 17.14 -57.62
N PHE A 560 49.15 18.06 -56.65
CA PHE A 560 49.28 19.50 -56.90
C PHE A 560 50.68 20.00 -56.51
N PRO A 561 51.28 20.91 -57.30
CA PRO A 561 52.61 21.46 -57.00
C PRO A 561 52.57 22.43 -55.81
N TYR A 562 53.69 22.54 -55.10
CA TYR A 562 53.93 23.65 -54.19
C TYR A 562 54.19 24.92 -54.99
N LEU A 563 53.63 26.03 -54.51
CA LEU A 563 53.77 27.35 -55.11
C LEU A 563 54.82 28.13 -54.32
N VAL A 564 55.92 28.48 -54.99
CA VAL A 564 56.95 29.35 -54.41
C VAL A 564 56.58 30.78 -54.78
N CYS A 565 56.22 31.55 -53.77
CA CYS A 565 55.74 32.91 -53.94
C CYS A 565 56.65 33.90 -53.24
N LEU A 566 56.70 35.12 -53.76
CA LEU A 566 57.35 36.27 -53.13
C LEU A 566 56.26 37.24 -52.66
N THR A 567 56.15 37.44 -51.36
CA THR A 567 55.17 38.36 -50.76
C THR A 567 55.50 39.82 -51.07
N GLN A 568 54.53 40.72 -50.93
CA GLN A 568 54.72 42.18 -51.07
C GLN A 568 55.80 42.76 -50.13
N THR A 569 56.13 42.06 -49.05
CA THR A 569 57.20 42.40 -48.09
C THR A 569 58.55 41.78 -48.46
N ASN A 570 58.72 41.29 -49.68
CA ASN A 570 59.92 40.59 -50.18
C ASN A 570 60.31 39.34 -49.37
N GLN A 571 59.35 38.68 -48.74
CA GLN A 571 59.58 37.40 -48.07
C GLN A 571 59.16 36.24 -48.98
N TRP A 572 60.04 35.26 -49.12
CA TRP A 572 59.75 34.02 -49.84
C TRP A 572 58.90 33.10 -48.99
N CYS A 573 57.84 32.54 -49.57
CA CYS A 573 56.98 31.56 -48.92
C CYS A 573 56.67 30.41 -49.87
N VAL A 574 56.62 29.20 -49.32
CA VAL A 574 56.16 28.00 -50.01
C VAL A 574 54.76 27.69 -49.51
N VAL A 575 53.79 27.70 -50.42
CA VAL A 575 52.38 27.52 -50.09
C VAL A 575 51.74 26.47 -50.99
N THR A 576 50.58 25.95 -50.58
CA THR A 576 49.79 25.03 -51.38
C THR A 576 48.67 25.77 -52.12
N ALA A 577 48.04 25.10 -53.09
CA ALA A 577 46.84 25.64 -53.74
C ALA A 577 45.71 25.97 -52.75
N THR A 578 45.63 25.26 -51.61
CA THR A 578 44.62 25.52 -50.56
C THR A 578 44.90 26.76 -49.71
N ASP A 579 46.11 27.34 -49.80
CA ASP A 579 46.46 28.58 -49.11
C ASP A 579 46.22 29.83 -49.99
N VAL A 580 45.82 29.64 -51.25
CA VAL A 580 45.45 30.73 -52.16
C VAL A 580 43.97 31.02 -51.97
N VAL A 581 43.64 32.25 -51.56
CA VAL A 581 42.26 32.71 -51.36
C VAL A 581 41.80 33.71 -52.43
N GLY A 582 42.71 34.09 -53.34
CA GLY A 582 42.41 34.90 -54.51
C GLY A 582 43.53 34.81 -55.55
N LEU A 583 43.17 34.85 -56.83
CA LEU A 583 44.08 34.83 -57.98
C LEU A 583 43.66 35.95 -58.94
N HIS A 584 44.58 36.86 -59.24
CA HIS A 584 44.31 38.07 -60.03
C HIS A 584 44.84 37.89 -61.46
N ALA A 585 44.13 37.08 -62.26
CA ALA A 585 44.51 36.74 -63.63
C ALA A 585 44.29 37.88 -64.64
N ASP A 586 43.46 38.85 -64.28
CA ASP A 586 43.16 40.08 -65.00
C ASP A 586 44.32 41.08 -64.97
N ILE A 587 45.23 40.94 -64.01
CA ILE A 587 46.42 41.78 -63.90
C ILE A 587 47.55 41.18 -64.75
N PRO A 588 48.22 41.98 -65.62
CA PRO A 588 49.36 41.50 -66.41
C PRO A 588 50.44 40.87 -65.52
N ARG A 589 50.96 39.69 -65.93
CA ARG A 589 52.00 39.00 -65.17
C ARG A 589 53.26 39.86 -65.02
N LEU A 590 53.88 39.82 -63.85
CA LEU A 590 55.12 40.53 -63.58
C LEU A 590 56.31 39.80 -64.24
N GLN A 591 56.75 40.30 -65.39
CA GLN A 591 57.87 39.72 -66.15
C GLN A 591 59.22 39.79 -65.43
N SER A 592 59.38 40.74 -64.49
CA SER A 592 60.58 40.86 -63.67
C SER A 592 60.83 39.65 -62.76
N VAL A 593 59.84 38.76 -62.63
CA VAL A 593 59.95 37.53 -61.83
C VAL A 593 60.69 36.42 -62.58
N ASP A 594 60.72 36.46 -63.92
CA ASP A 594 61.36 35.42 -64.74
C ASP A 594 62.88 35.32 -64.50
N THR A 595 63.51 36.37 -63.95
CA THR A 595 64.94 36.43 -63.60
C THR A 595 65.23 36.16 -62.13
N LEU A 596 64.20 35.96 -61.29
CA LEU A 596 64.36 35.71 -59.85
C LEU A 596 64.59 34.22 -59.60
N ALA A 597 65.72 33.91 -58.95
CA ALA A 597 66.00 32.58 -58.44
C ALA A 597 65.56 32.50 -56.95
N PRO A 598 64.72 31.53 -56.58
CA PRO A 598 64.40 31.29 -55.17
C PRO A 598 65.67 30.87 -54.39
N PRO A 599 65.83 31.28 -53.11
CA PRO A 599 66.93 30.82 -52.25
C PRO A 599 67.02 29.29 -52.19
N THR A 600 68.25 28.74 -52.19
CA THR A 600 68.50 27.29 -52.14
C THR A 600 68.06 26.62 -50.84
N ASP A 601 67.89 27.40 -49.77
CA ASP A 601 67.56 26.92 -48.42
C ASP A 601 66.06 27.07 -48.09
N LEU A 602 65.22 27.21 -49.11
CA LEU A 602 63.77 27.25 -48.92
C LEU A 602 63.23 25.87 -48.47
N PRO A 603 62.40 25.83 -47.42
CA PRO A 603 61.91 24.58 -46.82
C PRO A 603 60.92 23.81 -47.69
#